data_AF-A0A1F3A6I3-F1
#
_entry.id   AF-A0A1F3A6I3-F1
#
_cell.length_a   1.000
_cell.length_b   1.000
_cell.length_c   1.000
_cell.angle_alpha   90.00
_cell.angle_beta   90.00
_cell.angle_gamma   90.00
#
_symmetry.space_group_name_H-M   'P 1'
#
loop_
_entity.id
_entity.type
_entity.pdbx_description
1 polymer ?
#
loop_
_entity_poly.entity_id
_entity_poly.type
_entity_poly.pdbx_seq_one_letter_code
_entity_poly.pdbx_strand_id
1 'polypeptide(L)'
;MEERGRAAFSACAICHSTKDPEAPGYAQMVGPSLFGVYGAKSGHVATYDYSQAMRDANLTWDEATLDRFITRPNDVVPKTRMAFVGEADAEKRAAIIAYLKTLK
;
A
#
# COMPACT_ATOMS: atom_id res chain seq x y z
N MET A 1 -18.70 7.09 -2.94
CA MET A 1 -17.29 7.14 -2.48
C MET A 1 -16.64 5.76 -2.53
N GLU A 2 -17.27 4.73 -1.96
CA GLU A 2 -16.75 3.36 -1.98
C GLU A 2 -16.53 2.76 -3.38
N GLU A 3 -17.46 2.96 -4.32
CA GLU A 3 -17.33 2.46 -5.71
C GLU A 3 -16.09 3.04 -6.41
N ARG A 4 -15.86 4.36 -6.26
CA ARG A 4 -14.72 5.07 -6.84
C ARG A 4 -13.40 4.67 -6.18
N GLY A 5 -13.40 4.47 -4.86
CA GLY A 5 -12.24 3.95 -4.13
C GLY A 5 -11.86 2.55 -4.56
N ARG A 6 -12.84 1.63 -4.69
CA ARG A 6 -12.63 0.26 -5.20
C ARG A 6 -12.15 0.25 -6.65
N ALA A 7 -12.73 1.09 -7.51
CA ALA A 7 -12.29 1.23 -8.90
C ALA A 7 -10.85 1.75 -9.00
N ALA A 8 -10.49 2.78 -8.22
CA ALA A 8 -9.13 3.32 -8.18
C ALA A 8 -8.13 2.31 -7.57
N PHE A 9 -8.55 1.49 -6.62
CA PHE A 9 -7.74 0.44 -6.00
C PHE A 9 -7.54 -0.80 -6.89
N SER A 10 -8.26 -0.93 -8.01
CA SER A 10 -8.17 -2.12 -8.88
C SER A 10 -6.74 -2.45 -9.32
N ALA A 11 -5.90 -1.43 -9.58
CA ALA A 11 -4.49 -1.62 -9.90
C ALA A 11 -3.68 -2.20 -8.73
N CYS A 12 -4.03 -1.84 -7.49
CA CYS A 12 -3.39 -2.34 -6.28
C CYS A 12 -3.80 -3.79 -5.99
N ALA A 13 -5.05 -4.15 -6.27
CA ALA A 13 -5.62 -5.48 -6.02
C ALA A 13 -4.95 -6.61 -6.82
N ILE A 14 -4.21 -6.28 -7.88
CA ILE A 14 -3.42 -7.26 -8.66
C ILE A 14 -2.32 -7.89 -7.79
N CYS A 15 -1.70 -7.08 -6.92
CA CYS A 15 -0.55 -7.50 -6.12
C CYS A 15 -0.85 -7.58 -4.63
N HIS A 16 -1.90 -6.91 -4.15
CA HIS A 16 -2.15 -6.76 -2.72
C HIS A 16 -3.49 -7.37 -2.30
N SER A 17 -3.44 -8.10 -1.19
CA SER A 17 -4.63 -8.51 -0.44
C SER A 17 -5.09 -7.38 0.48
N THR A 18 -6.38 -7.36 0.80
CA THR A 18 -6.98 -6.49 1.83
C THR A 18 -7.39 -7.26 3.09
N LYS A 19 -7.12 -8.58 3.14
CA LYS A 19 -7.40 -9.42 4.30
C LYS A 19 -6.32 -9.27 5.37
N ASP A 20 -6.71 -9.39 6.63
CA ASP A 20 -5.78 -9.48 7.75
C ASP A 20 -4.73 -10.59 7.49
N PRO A 21 -3.42 -10.29 7.55
CA PRO A 21 -2.36 -11.28 7.37
C PRO A 21 -2.36 -12.40 8.43
N GLU A 22 -3.04 -12.22 9.56
CA GLU A 22 -3.21 -13.25 10.60
C GLU A 22 -4.50 -14.08 10.42
N ALA A 23 -5.39 -13.69 9.51
CA ALA A 23 -6.66 -14.39 9.32
C ALA A 23 -6.48 -15.78 8.68
N PRO A 24 -7.32 -16.76 9.06
CA PRO A 24 -7.36 -18.06 8.39
C PRO A 24 -7.61 -17.92 6.89
N GLY A 25 -6.79 -18.63 6.09
CA GLY A 25 -6.89 -18.57 4.63
C GLY A 25 -6.29 -17.30 4.01
N TYR A 26 -5.53 -16.50 4.77
CA TYR A 26 -4.63 -15.51 4.18
C TYR A 26 -3.56 -16.22 3.34
N ALA A 27 -3.33 -15.69 2.14
CA ALA A 27 -2.24 -16.08 1.27
C ALA A 27 -1.46 -14.83 0.88
N GLN A 28 -0.14 -14.91 0.97
CA GLN A 28 0.73 -13.85 0.48
C GLN A 28 0.58 -13.71 -1.03
N MET A 29 0.60 -12.46 -1.50
CA MET A 29 0.56 -12.13 -2.91
C MET A 29 1.91 -11.53 -3.33
N VAL A 30 1.99 -11.00 -4.55
CA VAL A 30 3.17 -10.30 -5.07
C VAL A 30 3.59 -9.12 -4.16
N GLY A 31 2.63 -8.52 -3.47
CA GLY A 31 2.83 -7.52 -2.42
C GLY A 31 2.27 -7.97 -1.07
N PRO A 32 2.64 -7.29 0.03
CA PRO A 32 2.08 -7.55 1.36
C PRO A 32 0.58 -7.25 1.41
N SER A 33 -0.11 -7.72 2.45
CA SER A 33 -1.45 -7.22 2.73
C SER A 33 -1.43 -5.71 3.01
N LEU A 34 -2.45 -5.00 2.53
CA LEU A 34 -2.69 -3.59 2.85
C LEU A 34 -3.71 -3.41 3.99
N PHE A 35 -4.12 -4.52 4.63
CA PHE A 35 -4.90 -4.47 5.86
C PHE A 35 -4.14 -3.69 6.95
N GLY A 36 -4.82 -2.73 7.58
CA GLY A 36 -4.25 -1.90 8.63
C GLY A 36 -3.09 -1.01 8.18
N VAL A 37 -2.88 -0.79 6.87
CA VAL A 37 -1.70 -0.06 6.39
C VAL A 37 -1.71 1.42 6.79
N TYR A 38 -2.87 2.04 6.90
CA TYR A 38 -2.96 3.46 7.27
C TYR A 38 -2.57 3.65 8.74
N GLY A 39 -1.55 4.45 8.98
CA GLY A 39 -0.92 4.69 10.28
C GLY A 39 0.17 3.68 10.65
N ALA A 40 0.34 2.60 9.89
CA ALA A 40 1.37 1.60 10.14
C ALA A 40 2.77 2.07 9.70
N LYS A 41 3.81 1.38 10.17
CA LYS A 41 5.18 1.59 9.73
C LYS A 41 5.46 0.94 8.37
N SER A 42 6.43 1.47 7.63
CA SER A 42 6.98 0.77 6.47
C SER A 42 7.46 -0.62 6.88
N GLY A 43 7.01 -1.66 6.16
CA GLY A 43 7.38 -3.04 6.50
C GLY A 43 6.57 -3.69 7.61
N HIS A 44 5.35 -3.23 7.92
CA HIS A 44 4.59 -3.67 9.10
C HIS A 44 4.12 -5.14 9.08
N VAL A 45 3.97 -5.76 7.90
CA VAL A 45 3.54 -7.16 7.82
C VAL A 45 4.74 -8.08 8.07
N ALA A 46 4.96 -8.49 9.32
CA ALA A 46 6.16 -9.21 9.74
C ALA A 46 6.49 -10.47 8.92
N THR A 47 5.47 -11.16 8.40
CA THR A 47 5.64 -12.39 7.60
C THR A 47 6.06 -12.13 6.16
N TYR A 48 5.99 -10.90 5.66
CA TYR A 48 6.28 -10.57 4.27
C TYR A 48 7.77 -10.26 4.04
N ASP A 49 8.33 -10.76 2.93
CA ASP A 49 9.71 -10.46 2.55
C ASP A 49 9.85 -9.11 1.81
N TYR A 50 9.95 -8.04 2.59
CA TYR A 50 10.23 -6.72 2.08
C TYR A 50 11.65 -6.57 1.54
N SER A 51 11.80 -5.72 0.51
CA SER A 51 13.10 -5.17 0.12
C SER A 51 13.77 -4.48 1.31
N GLN A 52 15.11 -4.57 1.39
CA GLN A 52 15.90 -3.89 2.43
C GLN A 52 15.53 -2.40 2.53
N ALA A 53 15.43 -1.70 1.39
CA ALA A 53 15.03 -0.30 1.34
C ALA A 53 13.68 0.00 2.01
N MET A 54 12.69 -0.89 1.85
CA MET A 54 11.37 -0.72 2.47
C MET A 54 11.39 -1.01 3.97
N ARG A 55 12.25 -1.94 4.42
CA ARG A 55 12.47 -2.20 5.86
C ARG A 55 13.12 -0.98 6.53
N ASP A 56 14.08 -0.35 5.85
CA ASP A 56 14.88 0.75 6.39
C ASP A 56 14.24 2.14 6.20
N ALA A 57 13.15 2.24 5.42
CA ALA A 57 12.50 3.51 5.10
C ALA A 57 12.02 4.27 6.35
N ASN A 58 11.69 3.56 7.43
CA ASN A 58 11.21 4.11 8.71
C ASN A 58 10.05 5.12 8.55
N LEU A 59 9.22 4.93 7.52
CA LEU A 59 8.07 5.79 7.24
C LEU A 59 6.89 5.37 8.12
N THR A 60 6.04 6.33 8.44
CA THR A 60 4.67 6.07 8.92
C THR A 60 3.73 6.37 7.76
N TRP A 61 2.83 5.45 7.41
CA TRP A 61 1.90 5.59 6.30
C TRP A 61 0.68 6.43 6.67
N ASP A 62 0.86 7.75 6.69
CA ASP A 62 -0.22 8.72 6.77
C ASP A 62 -0.66 9.20 5.37
N GLU A 63 -1.60 10.14 5.33
CA GLU A 63 -2.12 10.70 4.08
C GLU A 63 -1.03 11.33 3.19
N ALA A 64 -0.10 12.08 3.77
CA ALA A 64 0.94 12.78 3.01
C ALA A 64 2.01 11.83 2.45
N THR A 65 2.42 10.86 3.25
CA THR A 65 3.41 9.84 2.86
C THR A 65 2.83 8.86 1.85
N LEU A 66 1.58 8.43 2.01
CA LEU A 66 0.89 7.60 1.03
C LEU A 66 0.67 8.34 -0.29
N ASP A 67 0.26 9.61 -0.26
CA ASP A 67 0.08 10.40 -1.48
C ASP A 67 1.38 10.48 -2.28
N ARG A 68 2.50 10.82 -1.61
CA ARG A 68 3.83 10.86 -2.24
C ARG A 68 4.26 9.49 -2.75
N PHE A 69 4.11 8.45 -1.94
CA PHE A 69 4.54 7.10 -2.31
C PHE A 69 3.72 6.54 -3.48
N ILE A 70 2.41 6.74 -3.50
CA ILE A 70 1.55 6.32 -4.61
C ILE A 70 1.82 7.15 -5.86
N THR A 71 2.21 8.43 -5.73
CA THR A 71 2.60 9.27 -6.87
C THR A 71 3.82 8.71 -7.58
N ARG A 72 4.88 8.37 -6.83
CA ARG A 72 6.14 7.78 -7.36
C ARG A 72 6.84 6.94 -6.27
N PRO A 73 6.64 5.61 -6.23
CA PRO A 73 7.20 4.77 -5.17
C PRO A 73 8.73 4.81 -5.07
N ASN A 74 9.40 4.80 -6.23
CA ASN A 74 10.87 4.78 -6.30
C ASN A 74 11.53 6.09 -5.84
N ASP A 75 10.80 7.22 -5.86
CA ASP A 75 11.33 8.49 -5.39
C ASP A 75 11.30 8.57 -3.85
N VAL A 76 10.32 7.90 -3.24
CA VAL A 76 10.12 7.90 -1.77
C VAL A 76 10.89 6.76 -1.11
N VAL A 77 10.90 5.57 -1.71
CA VAL A 77 11.68 4.41 -1.25
C VAL A 77 12.53 3.89 -2.41
N PRO A 78 13.71 4.47 -2.64
CA PRO A 78 14.61 4.03 -3.71
C PRO A 78 14.96 2.55 -3.56
N LYS A 79 14.87 1.79 -4.66
CA LYS A 79 15.10 0.33 -4.70
C LYS A 79 14.01 -0.49 -3.99
N THR A 80 12.81 0.07 -3.80
CA THR A 80 11.64 -0.72 -3.46
C THR A 80 11.40 -1.80 -4.53
N ARG A 81 10.99 -3.01 -4.09
CA ARG A 81 10.59 -4.10 -5.01
C ARG A 81 9.17 -3.90 -5.58
N MET A 82 8.46 -2.85 -5.18
CA MET A 82 7.14 -2.52 -5.73
C MET A 82 7.26 -2.00 -7.17
N ALA A 83 6.97 -2.86 -8.14
CA ALA A 83 7.00 -2.55 -9.57
C ALA A 83 5.77 -1.74 -10.01
N PHE A 84 5.59 -0.55 -9.43
CA PHE A 84 4.50 0.37 -9.77
C PHE A 84 5.08 1.70 -10.27
N VAL A 85 4.59 2.16 -11.42
CA VAL A 85 5.07 3.39 -12.06
C VAL A 85 4.60 4.67 -11.34
N GLY A 86 3.55 4.57 -10.54
CA GLY A 86 2.90 5.69 -9.86
C GLY A 86 1.53 6.04 -10.43
N GLU A 87 0.71 6.77 -9.67
CA GLU A 87 -0.56 7.36 -10.10
C GLU A 87 -0.47 8.89 -10.05
N ALA A 88 -0.48 9.54 -11.21
CA ALA A 88 -0.31 10.99 -11.32
C ALA A 88 -1.59 11.76 -10.95
N ASP A 89 -2.76 11.13 -11.08
CA ASP A 89 -4.05 11.74 -10.78
C ASP A 89 -4.28 11.85 -9.26
N ALA A 90 -4.32 13.07 -8.76
CA ALA A 90 -4.51 13.36 -7.34
C ALA A 90 -5.87 12.89 -6.81
N GLU A 91 -6.93 12.93 -7.62
CA GLU A 91 -8.25 12.46 -7.19
C GLU A 91 -8.26 10.94 -7.03
N LYS A 92 -7.60 10.21 -7.94
CA LYS A 92 -7.45 8.75 -7.80
C LYS A 92 -6.62 8.37 -6.60
N ARG A 93 -5.51 9.08 -6.34
CA ARG A 93 -4.70 8.85 -5.12
C ARG A 93 -5.50 9.10 -3.86
N ALA A 94 -6.24 10.21 -3.79
CA ALA A 94 -7.12 10.50 -2.66
C ALA A 94 -8.19 9.42 -2.47
N ALA A 95 -8.77 8.89 -3.55
CA ALA A 95 -9.74 7.80 -3.50
C ALA A 95 -9.11 6.47 -3.02
N ILE A 96 -7.89 6.14 -3.46
CA ILE A 96 -7.13 4.98 -2.97
C ILE A 96 -6.86 5.13 -1.47
N ILE A 97 -6.34 6.27 -1.03
CA ILE A 97 -6.01 6.53 0.38
C ILE A 97 -7.28 6.46 1.24
N ALA A 98 -8.40 7.03 0.78
CA ALA A 98 -9.68 6.94 1.46
C ALA A 98 -10.14 5.48 1.62
N TYR A 99 -9.90 4.62 0.62
CA TYR A 99 -10.19 3.19 0.73
C TYR A 99 -9.23 2.49 1.72
N LEU A 100 -7.92 2.77 1.67
CA LEU A 100 -6.94 2.22 2.62
C LEU A 100 -7.29 2.52 4.09
N LYS A 101 -7.81 3.73 4.38
CA LYS A 101 -8.28 4.12 5.71
C LYS A 101 -9.43 3.22 6.24
N THR A 102 -10.14 2.52 5.36
CA THR A 102 -11.22 1.61 5.75
C THR A 102 -10.75 0.18 6.04
N LEU A 103 -9.50 -0.17 5.68
CA LEU A 103 -8.95 -1.52 5.85
C LEU A 103 -8.42 -1.69 7.28
N LYS A 104 -9.23 -2.28 8.15
CA LYS A 104 -8.94 -2.49 9.58
C LYS A 104 -9.71 -3.68 10.13
#